data_AF-A0A7C6AX95-F1
#
_entry.id   AF-A0A7C6AX95-F1
#
_cell.length_a   1.000
_cell.length_b   1.000
_cell.length_c   1.000
_cell.angle_alpha   90.00
_cell.angle_beta   90.00
_cell.angle_gamma   90.00
#
_symmetry.space_group_name_H-M   'P 1'
#
loop_
_entity.id
_entity.type
_entity.pdbx_description
1 polymer ?
#
loop_
_entity_poly.entity_id
_entity_poly.type
_entity_poly.pdbx_seq_one_letter_code
_entity_poly.pdbx_strand_id
1 'polypeptide(L)'
;MESLESRWLLSGLPGDVISGWAFGGNAFDDARAVAVDHQGNLIVAGTSFSAGWPSGGFDTTWGGEGDAYVAKFSPDGQHLWSTYLGGESDDG
;
A
#
# COMPACT_ATOMS: atom_id res chain seq x y z
N MET A 1 -29.81 -18.24 34.71
CA MET A 1 -28.38 -18.59 34.83
C MET A 1 -27.82 -18.39 33.43
N GLU A 2 -27.28 -17.21 33.19
CA GLU A 2 -26.96 -16.73 31.84
C GLU A 2 -25.78 -17.50 31.26
N SER A 3 -25.95 -17.93 30.01
CA SER A 3 -24.93 -18.58 29.19
C SER A 3 -23.90 -17.55 28.78
N LEU A 4 -22.65 -17.75 29.20
CA LEU A 4 -21.51 -16.92 28.86
C LEU A 4 -21.19 -17.09 27.37
N GLU A 5 -21.69 -16.17 26.55
CA GLU A 5 -21.20 -15.95 25.19
C GLU A 5 -19.73 -15.51 25.27
N SER A 6 -18.82 -16.47 25.09
CA SER A 6 -17.40 -16.24 24.85
C SER A 6 -17.20 -15.56 23.49
N ARG A 7 -17.52 -14.26 23.44
CA ARG A 7 -17.18 -13.38 22.34
C ARG A 7 -15.76 -12.87 22.55
N TRP A 8 -14.87 -13.32 21.69
CA TRP A 8 -13.48 -12.89 21.54
C TRP A 8 -13.31 -11.36 21.68
N LEU A 9 -12.81 -10.92 22.83
CA LEU A 9 -12.27 -9.58 23.04
C LEU A 9 -10.89 -9.53 22.40
N LEU A 10 -10.80 -9.11 21.14
CA LEU A 10 -9.53 -8.77 20.50
C LEU A 10 -9.69 -7.68 19.42
N SER A 11 -10.72 -6.84 19.49
CA SER A 11 -10.82 -5.67 18.62
C SER A 11 -11.09 -4.42 19.44
N GLY A 12 -10.02 -3.76 19.90
CA GLY A 12 -10.15 -2.36 20.31
C GLY A 12 -9.25 -1.91 21.46
N LEU A 13 -8.22 -2.68 21.85
CA LEU A 13 -7.24 -2.13 22.76
C LEU A 13 -6.33 -1.13 22.00
N PRO A 14 -5.90 -0.03 22.63
CA PRO A 14 -4.92 0.86 22.04
C PRO A 14 -3.66 0.08 21.63
N GLY A 15 -3.34 0.06 20.34
CA GLY A 15 -2.18 -0.64 19.79
C GLY A 15 -2.49 -1.95 19.05
N ASP A 16 -3.74 -2.42 19.07
CA ASP A 16 -4.15 -3.55 18.23
C ASP A 16 -4.10 -3.16 16.74
N VAL A 17 -3.56 -4.03 15.91
CA VAL A 17 -3.71 -3.94 14.46
C VAL A 17 -5.15 -4.32 14.11
N ILE A 18 -5.93 -3.35 13.67
CA ILE A 18 -7.36 -3.54 13.36
C ILE A 18 -7.54 -4.24 12.01
N SER A 19 -6.66 -3.97 11.05
CA SER A 19 -6.61 -4.59 9.73
C SER A 19 -5.24 -4.37 9.08
N GLY A 20 -4.93 -5.13 8.03
CA GLY A 20 -3.71 -4.97 7.25
C GLY A 20 -3.90 -5.45 5.81
N TRP A 21 -3.16 -4.83 4.89
CA TRP A 21 -3.13 -5.17 3.47
C TRP A 21 -1.68 -5.23 3.00
N ALA A 22 -1.41 -6.07 2.00
CA ALA A 22 -0.11 -6.17 1.35
C ALA A 22 -0.22 -5.67 -0.08
N PHE A 23 0.81 -4.97 -0.55
CA PHE A 23 0.92 -4.47 -1.91
C PHE A 23 2.40 -4.53 -2.34
N GLY A 24 2.65 -4.50 -3.65
CA GLY A 24 3.95 -4.79 -4.26
C GLY A 24 3.85 -5.94 -5.26
N GLY A 25 4.97 -6.28 -5.89
CA GLY A 25 5.07 -7.32 -6.90
C GLY A 25 5.94 -8.50 -6.48
N ASN A 26 6.72 -9.02 -7.43
CA ASN A 26 7.48 -10.26 -7.31
C ASN A 26 8.96 -10.06 -6.92
N ALA A 27 9.40 -8.82 -6.72
CA ALA A 27 10.75 -8.44 -6.36
C ALA A 27 10.73 -7.59 -5.07
N PHE A 28 11.81 -6.84 -4.83
CA PHE A 28 11.92 -5.99 -3.65
C PHE A 28 11.11 -4.71 -3.85
N ASP A 29 10.17 -4.44 -2.95
CA ASP A 29 9.41 -3.19 -2.93
C ASP A 29 9.40 -2.67 -1.49
N ASP A 30 9.75 -1.40 -1.31
CA ASP A 30 9.74 -0.77 0.01
C ASP A 30 8.71 0.37 0.08
N ALA A 31 8.23 0.63 1.29
CA ALA A 31 7.37 1.77 1.59
C ALA A 31 8.18 2.75 2.43
N ARG A 32 8.48 3.93 1.86
CA ARG A 32 9.34 4.94 2.50
C ARG A 32 8.56 6.10 3.09
N ALA A 33 7.38 6.39 2.55
CA ALA A 33 6.52 7.46 3.03
C ALA A 33 5.05 7.06 2.96
N VAL A 34 4.28 7.59 3.91
CA VAL A 34 2.83 7.41 3.96
C VAL A 34 2.14 8.72 4.35
N ALA A 35 1.03 9.02 3.69
CA ALA A 35 0.16 10.16 3.99
C ALA A 35 -1.31 9.76 3.83
N VAL A 36 -2.20 10.56 4.40
CA VAL A 36 -3.66 10.38 4.26
C VAL A 36 -4.24 11.66 3.67
N ASP A 37 -5.06 11.55 2.62
CA ASP A 37 -5.73 12.70 2.02
C ASP A 37 -7.01 13.10 2.78
N HIS A 38 -7.64 14.20 2.36
CA HIS A 38 -8.86 14.72 3.00
C HIS A 38 -10.10 13.80 2.87
N GLN A 39 -10.03 12.77 2.04
CA GLN A 39 -11.08 11.75 1.86
C GLN A 39 -10.78 10.47 2.68
N GLY A 40 -9.65 10.44 3.40
CA GLY A 40 -9.21 9.27 4.15
C GLY A 40 -8.48 8.22 3.31
N ASN A 41 -8.16 8.53 2.05
CA ASN A 41 -7.39 7.61 1.21
C ASN A 41 -5.93 7.59 1.66
N LEU A 42 -5.36 6.40 1.69
CA LEU A 42 -3.94 6.19 1.97
C LEU A 42 -3.13 6.49 0.71
N ILE A 43 -2.07 7.29 0.85
CA ILE A 43 -1.07 7.52 -0.20
C ILE A 43 0.25 6.96 0.32
N VAL A 44 0.86 6.06 -0.45
CA VAL A 44 2.14 5.44 -0.14
C VAL A 44 3.13 5.76 -1.23
N ALA A 45 4.37 6.07 -0.85
CA ALA A 45 5.47 6.24 -1.77
C ALA A 45 6.69 5.45 -1.29
N GLY A 46 7.51 5.00 -2.24
CA GLY A 46 8.71 4.22 -1.99
C GLY A 46 9.39 3.85 -3.30
N THR A 47 10.20 2.80 -3.25
CA THR A 47 10.93 2.27 -4.40
C THR A 47 10.42 0.88 -4.72
N SER A 48 10.23 0.60 -6.01
CA SER A 48 9.75 -0.68 -6.53
C SER A 48 10.76 -1.23 -7.51
N PHE A 49 11.25 -2.43 -7.22
CA PHE A 49 12.04 -3.24 -8.16
C PHE A 49 11.16 -4.30 -8.85
N SER A 50 9.85 -4.27 -8.58
CA SER A 50 8.87 -5.12 -9.23
C SER A 50 8.25 -4.43 -10.44
N ALA A 51 7.88 -5.22 -11.45
CA ALA A 51 7.08 -4.78 -12.59
C ALA A 51 5.59 -5.13 -12.42
N GLY A 52 4.73 -4.44 -13.16
CA GLY A 52 3.35 -4.89 -13.44
C GLY A 52 2.32 -4.78 -12.31
N TRP A 53 2.70 -4.30 -11.12
CA TRP A 53 1.73 -4.01 -10.05
C TRP A 53 1.15 -2.59 -10.12
N PRO A 54 1.88 -1.55 -10.60
CA PRO A 54 1.29 -0.24 -10.75
C PRO A 54 0.26 -0.17 -11.85
N SER A 55 -0.85 0.51 -11.59
CA SER A 55 -1.98 0.57 -12.52
C SER A 55 -2.82 1.82 -12.35
N GLY A 56 -3.37 2.34 -13.45
CA GLY A 56 -4.30 3.49 -13.46
C GLY A 56 -3.66 4.86 -13.21
N GLY A 57 -2.34 4.91 -12.98
CA GLY A 57 -1.58 6.15 -12.83
C GLY A 57 -1.01 6.70 -14.15
N PHE A 58 -0.04 7.60 -14.03
CA PHE A 58 0.57 8.31 -15.14
C PHE A 58 1.52 7.42 -15.96
N ASP A 59 2.39 6.68 -15.28
CA ASP A 59 3.27 5.69 -15.87
C ASP A 59 3.12 4.36 -15.14
N THR A 60 2.89 3.31 -15.92
CA THR A 60 2.76 1.93 -15.44
C THR A 60 3.81 1.02 -16.08
N THR A 61 4.74 1.59 -16.85
CA THR A 61 5.86 0.89 -17.46
C THR A 61 7.01 0.92 -16.46
N TRP A 62 7.52 -0.26 -16.13
CA TRP A 62 8.68 -0.37 -15.27
C TRP A 62 9.96 -0.13 -16.10
N GLY A 63 10.83 0.75 -15.61
CA GLY A 63 12.07 1.16 -16.27
C GLY A 63 13.16 0.10 -16.29
N GLY A 64 13.04 -0.95 -15.47
CA GLY A 64 13.95 -2.09 -15.41
C GLY A 64 14.89 -2.07 -14.20
N GLU A 65 15.00 -0.95 -13.49
CA GLU A 65 15.72 -0.80 -12.22
C GLU A 65 14.76 -0.35 -11.10
N GLY A 66 15.27 0.03 -9.93
CA GLY A 66 14.44 0.53 -8.83
C GLY A 66 13.78 1.84 -9.21
N ASP A 67 12.47 1.83 -9.43
CA ASP A 67 11.73 3.06 -9.74
C ASP A 67 11.04 3.56 -8.49
N ALA A 68 11.08 4.88 -8.26
CA ALA A 68 10.18 5.46 -7.28
C ALA A 68 8.72 5.21 -7.71
N TYR A 69 7.82 5.03 -6.76
CA TYR A 69 6.40 4.87 -7.03
C TYR A 69 5.56 5.73 -6.10
N VAL A 70 4.33 5.99 -6.55
CA VAL A 70 3.24 6.48 -5.70
C VAL A 70 2.03 5.60 -5.92
N ALA A 71 1.42 5.13 -4.83
CA ALA A 71 0.21 4.34 -4.82
C ALA A 71 -0.86 4.97 -3.92
N LYS A 72 -2.11 4.89 -4.34
CA LYS A 72 -3.26 5.37 -3.60
C LYS A 72 -4.23 4.24 -3.34
N PHE A 73 -4.68 4.15 -2.09
CA PHE A 73 -5.66 3.17 -1.63
C PHE A 73 -6.85 3.87 -0.98
N SER A 74 -8.03 3.29 -1.11
CA SER A 74 -9.21 3.73 -0.38
C SER A 74 -9.08 3.44 1.13
N PRO A 75 -9.95 4.00 1.99
CA PRO A 75 -9.91 3.74 3.44
C PRO A 75 -10.10 2.27 3.82
N ASP A 76 -10.73 1.48 2.96
CA ASP A 76 -10.91 0.02 3.10
C ASP A 76 -9.79 -0.80 2.43
N GLY A 77 -8.72 -0.16 1.98
CA GLY A 77 -7.50 -0.80 1.46
C GLY A 77 -7.57 -1.24 0.01
N GLN A 78 -8.60 -0.83 -0.76
CA GLN A 78 -8.65 -1.13 -2.19
C GLN A 78 -7.65 -0.25 -2.94
N HIS A 79 -6.87 -0.87 -3.83
CA HIS A 79 -5.98 -0.15 -4.72
C HIS A 79 -6.79 0.72 -5.71
N LEU A 80 -6.60 2.04 -5.65
CA LEU A 80 -7.29 2.99 -6.52
C LEU A 80 -6.47 3.29 -7.77
N TRP A 81 -5.20 3.64 -7.60
CA TRP A 81 -4.24 3.83 -8.67
C TRP A 81 -2.83 3.83 -8.13
N SER A 82 -1.87 3.60 -9.02
CA SER A 82 -0.44 3.73 -8.76
C SER A 82 0.32 4.04 -10.03
N THR A 83 1.49 4.63 -9.85
CA THR A 83 2.37 5.05 -10.92
C THR A 83 3.82 4.83 -10.51
N TYR A 84 4.66 4.48 -11.49
CA TYR A 84 6.10 4.71 -11.37
C TYR A 84 6.41 6.18 -11.58
N LEU A 85 7.55 6.60 -11.04
CA LEU A 85 8.18 7.89 -11.15
C LEU A 85 9.68 7.62 -11.37
N GLY A 86 10.09 7.46 -12.62
CA GLY A 86 11.47 7.11 -12.97
C GLY A 86 11.67 6.99 -14.48
N GLY A 87 12.90 6.73 -14.89
CA GLY A 87 13.30 6.45 -16.27
C GLY A 87 13.84 5.02 -16.42
N GLU A 88 14.73 4.79 -17.38
CA GLU A 88 15.39 3.48 -17.59
C GLU A 88 16.53 3.20 -16.57
N SER A 89 16.61 3.95 -15.48
CA SER A 89 17.71 3.90 -14.50
C SER A 89 17.14 3.90 -13.08
N ASP A 90 17.93 3.47 -12.10
CA ASP A 90 17.55 3.51 -10.69
C ASP A 90 17.30 4.95 -10.22
N ASP A 91 16.05 5.25 -9.90
CA ASP A 91 15.56 6.52 -9.37
C ASP A 91 15.09 6.35 -7.90
N GLY A 92 15.54 5.27 -7.25
CA GLY A 92 15.19 4.82 -5.91
C GLY A 92 15.65 5.69 -4.76
#